data_AF-A0A7W1QJL8-F1
#
_entry.id   AF-A0A7W1QJL8-F1
#
_cell.length_a   1.000
_cell.length_b   1.000
_cell.length_c   1.000
_cell.angle_alpha   90.00
_cell.angle_beta   90.00
_cell.angle_gamma   90.00
#
_symmetry.space_group_name_H-M   'P 1'
#
loop_
_entity.id
_entity.type
_entity.pdbx_description
1 polymer ?
#
loop_
_entity_poly.entity_id
_entity_poly.type
_entity_poly.pdbx_seq_one_letter_code
_entity_poly.pdbx_strand_id
1 'polypeptide(L)'
;MFPTLSDLSAASQRMQFTALKYQIEQMRRHPSIVGYVITEFTDVHWESNGLLDMCRNPKAYYDVIGQVNCPDAIVPTDWERIAYWEGERCEVKLGLSHFSAADLRNSRLEWRLDHWPEIRGELTGITPERAQLTSLGTVVFEVPPLVHATRARLEMRLVNASGELVTKNHHELYFFPRLEPREGHVKLAVPGLPRLAARLAGMGYEITDQASADLVVVERMTDELRWYVQNGGRVLWLAEEPESQQAHLGSINIAQRQGRSWQGDWASSMSWIRQDKIFGGIPTGGTVDFAFADLTPETVIVGLTPRDFAANVHSGLFVGWVHHIVALVAERPIDRGRLMICTYRLRDHLGSHPVATLMMHDMVSRLAAVGTRQGDLGAASTPPVTVFQVGQ
;
A
#
# COMPACT_ATOMS: atom_id res chain seq x y z
N MET A 1 7.90 0.38 12.15
CA MET A 1 7.19 1.16 11.13
C MET A 1 7.84 2.53 11.01
N PHE A 2 7.43 3.57 11.76
CA PHE A 2 8.17 4.83 11.84
C PHE A 2 9.00 4.89 13.14
N PRO A 3 10.33 5.06 13.07
CA PRO A 3 11.18 5.10 14.26
C PRO A 3 10.91 6.29 15.18
N THR A 4 10.55 7.44 14.61
CA THR A 4 10.30 8.68 15.35
C THR A 4 8.96 9.32 14.98
N LEU A 5 8.50 10.26 15.83
CA LEU A 5 7.35 11.10 15.48
C LEU A 5 7.61 11.95 14.23
N SER A 6 8.87 12.39 14.02
CA SER A 6 9.24 13.14 12.82
C SER A 6 9.08 12.31 11.56
N ASP A 7 9.48 11.03 11.60
CA ASP A 7 9.30 10.10 10.48
C ASP A 7 7.81 9.87 10.17
N LEU A 8 6.99 9.69 11.21
CA LEU A 8 5.53 9.56 11.08
C LEU A 8 4.90 10.82 10.48
N SER A 9 5.27 12.01 10.99
CA SER A 9 4.79 13.29 10.47
C SER A 9 5.17 13.47 9.00
N ALA A 10 6.43 13.20 8.64
CA ALA A 10 6.88 13.31 7.26
C ALA A 10 6.18 12.31 6.32
N ALA A 11 5.93 11.09 6.78
CA ALA A 11 5.16 10.10 6.02
C ALA A 11 3.70 10.53 5.82
N SER A 12 3.05 11.03 6.87
CA SER A 12 1.69 11.58 6.80
C SER A 12 1.60 12.76 5.82
N GLN A 13 2.55 13.69 5.87
CA GLN A 13 2.63 14.82 4.93
C GLN A 13 2.85 14.36 3.48
N ARG A 14 3.67 13.33 3.24
CA ARG A 14 3.83 12.76 1.88
C ARG A 14 2.55 12.08 1.38
N MET A 15 1.78 11.44 2.25
CA MET A 15 0.45 10.92 1.90
C MET A 15 -0.53 12.05 1.59
N GLN A 16 -0.50 13.15 2.35
CA GLN A 16 -1.27 14.36 2.05
C GLN A 16 -0.95 14.87 0.62
N PHE A 17 0.33 14.96 0.26
CA PHE A 17 0.70 15.33 -1.12
C PHE A 17 0.17 14.35 -2.16
N THR A 18 0.29 13.06 -1.90
CA THR A 18 -0.16 12.01 -2.82
C THR A 18 -1.67 12.15 -3.09
N ALA A 19 -2.48 12.36 -2.05
CA ALA A 19 -3.91 12.62 -2.17
C ALA A 19 -4.22 13.95 -2.89
N LEU A 20 -3.54 15.04 -2.50
CA LEU A 20 -3.71 16.35 -3.14
C LEU A 20 -3.35 16.32 -4.64
N LYS A 21 -2.25 15.67 -4.99
CA LYS A 21 -1.80 15.48 -6.37
C LYS A 21 -2.86 14.76 -7.18
N TYR A 22 -3.38 13.63 -6.68
CA TYR A 22 -4.49 12.93 -7.32
C TYR A 22 -5.70 13.85 -7.53
N GLN A 23 -6.18 14.52 -6.47
CA GLN A 23 -7.35 15.41 -6.56
C GLN A 23 -7.16 16.55 -7.57
N ILE A 24 -6.01 17.23 -7.53
CA ILE A 24 -5.69 18.32 -8.45
C ILE A 24 -5.63 17.79 -9.87
N GLU A 25 -4.96 16.66 -10.10
CA GLU A 25 -4.89 16.04 -11.42
C GLU A 25 -6.26 15.62 -11.94
N GLN A 26 -7.12 15.05 -11.10
CA GLN A 26 -8.49 14.73 -11.48
C GLN A 26 -9.24 16.00 -11.91
N MET A 27 -9.18 17.09 -11.13
CA MET A 27 -9.83 18.34 -11.50
C MET A 27 -9.27 18.93 -12.81
N ARG A 28 -7.96 18.87 -13.01
CA ARG A 28 -7.25 19.39 -14.19
C ARG A 28 -7.59 18.65 -15.48
N ARG A 29 -8.20 17.46 -15.40
CA ARG A 29 -8.74 16.72 -16.56
C ARG A 29 -10.03 17.34 -17.11
N HIS A 30 -10.70 18.20 -16.35
CA HIS A 30 -12.00 18.76 -16.73
C HIS A 30 -11.87 20.24 -17.07
N PRO A 31 -11.92 20.63 -18.37
CA PRO A 31 -11.86 22.04 -18.78
C PRO A 31 -12.96 22.92 -18.18
N SER A 32 -14.08 22.30 -17.76
CA SER A 32 -15.18 22.98 -17.06
C SER A 32 -14.84 23.41 -15.63
N ILE A 33 -13.77 22.88 -15.03
CA ILE A 33 -13.28 23.29 -13.70
C ILE A 33 -12.19 24.34 -13.91
N VAL A 34 -12.56 25.61 -13.78
CA VAL A 34 -11.68 26.76 -14.06
C VAL A 34 -10.91 27.27 -12.83
N GLY A 35 -11.05 26.58 -11.69
CA GLY A 35 -10.35 26.91 -10.45
C GLY A 35 -10.77 26.01 -9.29
N TYR A 36 -9.92 25.97 -8.26
CA TYR A 36 -10.17 25.29 -6.99
C TYR A 36 -9.47 26.05 -5.88
N VAL A 37 -9.92 25.83 -4.64
CA VAL A 37 -9.29 26.37 -3.43
C VAL A 37 -8.73 25.19 -2.65
N ILE A 38 -7.43 25.22 -2.36
CA ILE A 38 -6.82 24.26 -1.44
C ILE A 38 -7.10 24.75 -0.02
N THR A 39 -7.96 24.03 0.69
CA THR A 39 -8.11 24.17 2.13
C THR A 39 -7.03 23.30 2.80
N GLU A 40 -6.00 23.86 3.45
CA GLU A 40 -5.75 25.28 3.73
C GLU A 40 -4.28 25.69 3.50
N PHE A 41 -3.93 26.95 3.74
CA PHE A 41 -2.57 27.44 3.52
C PHE A 41 -1.59 26.98 4.60
N THR A 42 -2.01 26.99 5.87
CA THR A 42 -1.21 26.63 7.05
C THR A 42 -2.05 25.76 7.96
N ASP A 43 -1.49 24.73 8.57
CA ASP A 43 -2.21 23.93 9.56
C ASP A 43 -2.80 24.80 10.68
N VAL A 44 -4.03 24.48 11.10
CA VAL A 44 -4.61 24.97 12.37
C VAL A 44 -4.68 23.84 13.41
N HIS A 45 -5.06 24.19 14.64
CA HIS A 45 -5.05 23.25 15.77
C HIS A 45 -5.75 21.91 15.50
N TRP A 46 -6.89 21.96 14.81
CA TRP A 46 -7.72 20.79 14.54
C TRP A 46 -7.68 20.37 13.07
N GLU A 47 -6.86 20.96 12.21
CA GLU A 47 -6.74 20.60 10.79
C GLU A 47 -5.26 20.63 10.39
N SER A 48 -4.69 19.46 10.13
CA SER A 48 -3.27 19.32 9.76
C SER A 48 -3.09 19.07 8.26
N ASN A 49 -3.99 19.63 7.45
CA ASN A 49 -4.07 19.49 5.99
C ASN A 49 -3.61 20.78 5.24
N GLY A 50 -2.95 21.70 5.93
CA GLY A 50 -2.37 22.91 5.33
C GLY A 50 -1.20 22.60 4.37
N LEU A 51 -0.84 23.53 3.49
CA LEU A 51 0.37 23.44 2.66
C LEU A 51 1.65 23.68 3.47
N LEU A 52 1.54 24.46 4.54
CA LEU A 52 2.57 24.72 5.54
C LEU A 52 2.13 24.16 6.89
N ASP A 53 3.07 23.94 7.81
CA ASP A 53 2.72 23.62 9.19
C ASP A 53 2.15 24.83 9.95
N MET A 54 1.72 24.63 11.20
CA MET A 54 1.11 25.66 12.04
C MET A 54 2.04 26.86 12.33
N CYS A 55 3.36 26.64 12.24
CA CYS A 55 4.38 27.67 12.40
C CYS A 55 4.81 28.27 11.05
N ARG A 56 4.11 27.94 9.95
CA ARG A 56 4.40 28.35 8.57
C ARG A 56 5.68 27.78 8.00
N ASN A 57 6.22 26.70 8.56
CA ASN A 57 7.35 26.01 7.95
C ASN A 57 6.89 25.15 6.77
N PRO A 58 7.77 24.93 5.77
CA PRO A 58 7.55 23.98 4.70
C PRO A 58 7.26 22.56 5.22
N LYS A 59 6.22 21.91 4.66
CA LYS A 59 5.99 20.47 4.84
C LYS A 59 6.92 19.62 3.97
N ALA A 60 6.98 18.32 4.23
CA ALA A 60 7.87 17.34 3.58
C ALA A 60 7.75 17.23 2.04
N TYR A 61 6.78 17.88 1.41
CA TYR A 61 6.51 17.87 -0.03
C TYR A 61 6.49 19.28 -0.65
N TYR A 62 6.92 20.30 0.10
CA TYR A 62 6.81 21.70 -0.30
C TYR A 62 7.54 22.00 -1.62
N ASP A 63 8.63 21.30 -1.90
CA ASP A 63 9.43 21.41 -3.13
C ASP A 63 8.73 20.86 -4.38
N VAL A 64 7.73 19.99 -4.22
CA VAL A 64 7.04 19.33 -5.33
C VAL A 64 5.60 19.80 -5.55
N ILE A 65 4.92 20.43 -4.58
CA ILE A 65 3.52 20.85 -4.75
C ILE A 65 3.32 21.83 -5.92
N GLY A 66 4.32 22.68 -6.18
CA GLY A 66 4.28 23.63 -7.30
C GLY A 66 4.17 22.94 -8.67
N GLN A 67 4.65 21.69 -8.80
CA GLN A 67 4.61 20.93 -10.05
C GLN A 67 3.19 20.65 -10.53
N VAL A 68 2.25 20.41 -9.59
CA VAL A 68 0.86 20.11 -9.91
C VAL A 68 -0.04 21.34 -9.83
N ASN A 69 0.39 22.38 -9.12
CA ASN A 69 -0.39 23.60 -8.90
C ASN A 69 -0.03 24.76 -9.84
N CYS A 70 0.97 24.59 -10.71
CA CYS A 70 1.34 25.61 -11.70
C CYS A 70 0.26 25.79 -12.79
N PRO A 71 0.34 26.86 -13.61
CA PRO A 71 -0.66 27.13 -14.66
C PRO A 71 -0.77 26.02 -15.71
N ASP A 72 0.35 25.36 -16.03
CA ASP A 72 0.40 24.28 -17.02
C ASP A 72 0.82 22.97 -16.34
N ALA A 73 -0.07 21.99 -16.31
CA ALA A 73 0.14 20.74 -15.59
C ALA A 73 0.08 19.54 -16.54
N ILE A 74 1.14 18.72 -16.53
CA ILE A 74 1.12 17.38 -17.14
C ILE A 74 0.32 16.47 -16.21
N VAL A 75 -0.68 15.77 -16.73
CA VAL A 75 -1.62 14.98 -15.94
C VAL A 75 -1.63 13.53 -16.42
N PRO A 76 -1.19 12.57 -15.60
CA PRO A 76 -1.51 11.15 -15.80
C PRO A 76 -3.02 10.96 -15.72
N THR A 77 -3.62 10.42 -16.79
CA THR A 77 -5.08 10.23 -16.86
C THR A 77 -5.52 8.83 -16.46
N ASP A 78 -4.57 7.91 -16.31
CA ASP A 78 -4.81 6.52 -15.91
C ASP A 78 -4.20 6.27 -14.52
N TRP A 79 -4.98 6.59 -13.48
CA TRP A 79 -4.62 6.34 -12.08
C TRP A 79 -5.11 4.97 -11.59
N GLU A 80 -5.85 4.24 -12.43
CA GLU A 80 -6.47 2.95 -12.07
C GLU A 80 -5.42 1.84 -11.92
N ARG A 81 -4.27 2.01 -12.57
CA ARG A 81 -3.20 1.01 -12.53
C ARG A 81 -1.82 1.63 -12.37
N ILE A 82 -1.22 1.39 -11.20
CA ILE A 82 0.15 1.86 -10.88
C ILE A 82 1.08 0.74 -10.40
N ALA A 83 0.58 -0.48 -10.21
CA ALA A 83 1.35 -1.64 -9.78
C ALA A 83 1.44 -2.67 -10.91
N TYR A 84 2.68 -3.07 -11.24
CA TYR A 84 2.97 -3.98 -12.36
C TYR A 84 3.96 -5.06 -11.97
N TRP A 85 3.87 -6.21 -12.65
CA TRP A 85 4.90 -7.24 -12.58
C TRP A 85 6.05 -6.92 -13.53
N GLU A 86 7.24 -7.47 -13.28
CA GLU A 86 8.30 -7.50 -14.28
C GLU A 86 7.84 -8.18 -15.58
N GLY A 87 8.41 -7.72 -16.70
CA GLY A 87 8.04 -8.15 -18.06
C GLY A 87 6.63 -7.72 -18.48
N GLU A 88 5.88 -7.04 -17.61
CA GLU A 88 4.57 -6.52 -17.98
C GLU A 88 4.70 -5.23 -18.80
N ARG A 89 3.78 -5.04 -19.74
CA ARG A 89 3.65 -3.80 -20.49
C ARG A 89 3.01 -2.72 -19.60
N CYS A 90 3.77 -1.68 -19.29
CA CYS A 90 3.30 -0.49 -18.60
C CYS A 90 2.83 0.55 -19.62
N GLU A 91 1.64 1.11 -19.42
CA GLU A 91 1.08 2.18 -20.25
C GLU A 91 0.60 3.31 -19.34
N VAL A 92 1.07 4.54 -19.60
CA VAL A 92 0.64 5.74 -18.88
C VAL A 92 0.13 6.76 -19.89
N LYS A 93 -1.18 6.99 -19.88
CA LYS A 93 -1.82 8.02 -20.72
C LYS A 93 -1.63 9.39 -20.09
N LEU A 94 -1.21 10.35 -20.91
CA LEU A 94 -0.85 11.69 -20.46
C LEU A 94 -1.71 12.75 -21.15
N GLY A 95 -2.14 13.73 -20.36
CA GLY A 95 -2.74 14.97 -20.82
C GLY A 95 -1.94 16.19 -20.37
N LEU A 96 -2.21 17.32 -21.01
CA LEU A 96 -1.71 18.64 -20.61
C LEU A 96 -2.90 19.55 -20.33
N SER A 97 -3.01 20.00 -19.09
CA SER A 97 -3.93 21.06 -18.68
C SER A 97 -3.20 22.40 -18.83
N HIS A 98 -3.56 23.20 -19.84
CA HIS A 98 -2.84 24.42 -20.22
C HIS A 98 -3.66 25.68 -19.91
N PHE A 99 -3.21 26.51 -18.96
CA PHE A 99 -3.89 27.77 -18.60
C PHE A 99 -3.00 29.01 -18.65
N SER A 100 -1.68 28.84 -18.79
CA SER A 100 -0.77 29.97 -18.93
C SER A 100 -1.01 30.75 -20.25
N ALA A 101 -0.28 31.85 -20.41
CA ALA A 101 -0.22 32.59 -21.67
C ALA A 101 1.00 32.21 -22.53
N ALA A 102 1.76 31.18 -22.13
CA ALA A 102 2.94 30.74 -22.86
C ALA A 102 2.55 30.18 -24.23
N ASP A 103 3.37 30.44 -25.25
CA ASP A 103 3.22 29.80 -26.55
C ASP A 103 3.80 28.39 -26.51
N LEU A 104 2.92 27.40 -26.56
CA LEU A 104 3.27 25.99 -26.47
C LEU A 104 3.18 25.27 -27.82
N ARG A 105 3.09 25.99 -28.94
CA ARG A 105 3.10 25.37 -30.28
C ARG A 105 4.41 24.65 -30.53
N ASN A 106 4.32 23.44 -31.12
CA ASN A 106 5.47 22.58 -31.39
C ASN A 106 6.33 22.27 -30.15
N SER A 107 5.71 22.18 -28.98
CA SER A 107 6.38 21.71 -27.76
C SER A 107 6.70 20.21 -27.86
N ARG A 108 7.61 19.76 -27.00
CA ARG A 108 7.87 18.33 -26.78
C ARG A 108 7.77 17.97 -25.31
N LEU A 109 7.30 16.76 -25.04
CA LEU A 109 7.35 16.14 -23.74
C LEU A 109 8.52 15.16 -23.71
N GLU A 110 9.47 15.38 -22.82
CA GLU A 110 10.55 14.46 -22.50
C GLU A 110 10.14 13.64 -21.27
N TRP A 111 10.34 12.32 -21.31
CA TRP A 111 10.05 11.45 -20.18
C TRP A 111 11.15 10.42 -19.96
N ARG A 112 11.34 10.00 -18.70
CA ARG A 112 12.27 8.93 -18.32
C ARG A 112 11.82 8.26 -17.04
N LEU A 113 12.29 7.04 -16.83
CA LEU A 113 12.16 6.33 -15.56
C LEU A 113 13.42 6.58 -14.70
N ASP A 114 13.25 6.94 -13.44
CA ASP A 114 14.37 7.37 -12.57
C ASP A 114 15.40 6.28 -12.29
N HIS A 115 14.97 5.08 -11.90
CA HIS A 115 15.84 3.94 -11.62
C HIS A 115 16.40 3.26 -12.87
N TRP A 116 15.82 3.55 -14.05
CA TRP A 116 16.23 3.02 -15.35
C TRP A 116 16.26 4.16 -16.38
N PRO A 117 17.26 5.05 -16.32
CA PRO A 117 17.32 6.25 -17.15
C PRO A 117 17.45 5.95 -18.66
N GLU A 118 17.82 4.72 -19.03
CA GLU A 118 17.79 4.20 -20.39
C GLU A 118 16.35 3.98 -20.91
N ILE A 119 15.39 3.75 -20.03
CA ILE A 119 13.95 3.71 -20.35
C ILE A 119 13.44 5.15 -20.37
N ARG A 120 13.46 5.72 -21.57
CA ARG A 120 13.12 7.12 -21.84
C ARG A 120 12.53 7.30 -23.24
N GLY A 121 11.89 8.43 -23.46
CA GLY A 121 11.38 8.78 -24.77
C GLY A 121 10.88 10.22 -24.84
N GLU A 122 10.34 10.55 -26.01
CA GLU A 122 9.82 11.88 -26.29
C GLU A 122 8.50 11.80 -27.06
N LEU A 123 7.60 12.74 -26.79
CA LEU A 123 6.39 13.00 -27.57
C LEU A 123 6.51 14.40 -28.15
N THR A 124 6.43 14.55 -29.47
CA THR A 124 6.76 15.80 -30.19
C THR A 124 5.54 16.37 -30.93
N GLY A 125 5.64 17.61 -31.40
CA GLY A 125 4.56 18.26 -32.15
C GLY A 125 3.36 18.66 -31.28
N ILE A 126 3.56 18.77 -29.97
CA ILE A 126 2.50 19.12 -29.03
C ILE A 126 2.12 20.58 -29.26
N THR A 127 0.85 20.82 -29.54
CA THR A 127 0.30 22.16 -29.78
C THR A 127 -1.03 22.28 -29.04
N PRO A 128 -1.00 22.59 -27.73
CA PRO A 128 -2.18 22.58 -26.89
C PRO A 128 -3.00 23.86 -27.08
N GLU A 129 -4.31 23.74 -26.91
CA GLU A 129 -5.19 24.90 -26.80
C GLU A 129 -5.28 25.37 -25.34
N ARG A 130 -5.39 26.68 -25.16
CA ARG A 130 -5.51 27.28 -23.83
C ARG A 130 -6.88 26.98 -23.22
N ALA A 131 -6.89 26.78 -21.91
CA ALA A 131 -8.06 26.39 -21.10
C ALA A 131 -8.70 25.07 -21.56
N GLN A 132 -7.90 24.16 -22.12
CA GLN A 132 -8.31 22.82 -22.53
C GLN A 132 -7.39 21.75 -21.92
N LEU A 133 -7.89 20.51 -21.94
CA LEU A 133 -7.06 19.32 -21.74
C LEU A 133 -6.63 18.81 -23.12
N THR A 134 -5.33 18.88 -23.41
CA THR A 134 -4.76 18.33 -24.64
C THR A 134 -4.20 16.93 -24.37
N SER A 135 -4.59 15.93 -25.16
CA SER A 135 -3.96 14.60 -25.08
C SER A 135 -2.51 14.69 -25.58
N LEU A 136 -1.56 14.28 -24.75
CA LEU A 136 -0.14 14.25 -25.12
C LEU A 136 0.26 12.92 -25.78
N GLY A 137 -0.52 11.87 -25.55
CA GLY A 137 -0.24 10.51 -25.99
C GLY A 137 -0.04 9.56 -24.80
N THR A 138 0.56 8.40 -25.09
CA THR A 138 0.77 7.33 -24.11
C THR A 138 2.26 7.00 -24.03
N VAL A 139 2.81 7.01 -22.81
CA VAL A 139 4.11 6.44 -22.51
C VAL A 139 3.95 4.93 -22.40
N VAL A 140 4.77 4.17 -23.13
CA VAL A 140 4.72 2.70 -23.15
C VAL A 140 6.13 2.15 -23.00
N PHE A 141 6.30 1.21 -22.09
CA PHE A 141 7.53 0.44 -21.93
C PHE A 141 7.22 -0.92 -21.30
N GLU A 142 8.17 -1.84 -21.40
CA GLU A 142 8.13 -3.11 -20.68
C GLU A 142 8.83 -2.93 -19.32
N VAL A 143 8.20 -3.38 -18.24
CA VAL A 143 8.78 -3.30 -16.90
C VAL A 143 10.05 -4.15 -16.88
N PRO A 144 11.20 -3.57 -16.49
CA PRO A 144 12.48 -4.28 -16.54
C PRO A 144 12.51 -5.46 -15.56
N PRO A 145 13.42 -6.44 -15.74
CA PRO A 145 13.64 -7.50 -14.77
C PRO A 145 14.07 -6.96 -13.39
N LEU A 146 13.57 -7.57 -12.31
CA LEU A 146 13.74 -7.08 -10.95
C LEU A 146 14.20 -8.20 -10.02
N VAL A 147 15.08 -7.85 -9.09
CA VAL A 147 15.41 -8.73 -7.94
C VAL A 147 14.53 -8.39 -6.74
N HIS A 148 14.20 -7.10 -6.58
CA HIS A 148 13.40 -6.59 -5.48
C HIS A 148 12.31 -5.65 -6.01
N ALA A 149 11.16 -5.65 -5.35
CA ALA A 149 10.11 -4.71 -5.68
C ALA A 149 10.62 -3.28 -5.49
N THR A 150 10.29 -2.40 -6.43
CA THR A 150 10.83 -1.05 -6.51
C THR A 150 9.70 -0.07 -6.76
N ARG A 151 9.72 1.06 -6.02
CA ARG A 151 8.91 2.23 -6.32
C ARG A 151 9.73 3.15 -7.22
N ALA A 152 9.20 3.50 -8.38
CA ALA A 152 9.90 4.27 -9.41
C ALA A 152 9.07 5.47 -9.85
N ARG A 153 9.75 6.48 -10.39
CA ARG A 153 9.11 7.70 -10.90
C ARG A 153 9.24 7.77 -12.41
N LEU A 154 8.10 7.84 -13.08
CA LEU A 154 8.02 8.37 -14.43
C LEU A 154 8.14 9.89 -14.36
N GLU A 155 9.33 10.41 -14.62
CA GLU A 155 9.62 11.84 -14.65
C GLU A 155 9.23 12.41 -16.02
N MET A 156 8.52 13.53 -16.03
CA MET A 156 7.97 14.16 -17.23
C MET A 156 8.33 15.65 -17.26
N ARG A 157 8.80 16.14 -18.41
CA ARG A 157 9.20 17.53 -18.62
C ARG A 157 8.63 18.02 -19.94
N LEU A 158 7.84 19.09 -19.89
CA LEU A 158 7.37 19.78 -21.09
C LEU A 158 8.33 20.91 -21.43
N VAL A 159 8.84 20.88 -22.65
CA VAL A 159 9.77 21.87 -23.19
C VAL A 159 9.13 22.54 -24.41
N ASN A 160 9.15 23.87 -24.46
CA ASN A 160 8.59 24.62 -25.59
C ASN A 160 9.53 24.58 -26.80
N ALA A 161 9.11 25.20 -27.91
CA ALA A 161 9.89 25.24 -29.15
C ALA A 161 11.24 25.98 -29.02
N SER A 162 11.40 26.91 -28.08
CA SER A 162 12.67 27.59 -27.78
C SER A 162 13.63 26.77 -26.91
N GLY A 163 13.20 25.60 -26.40
CA GLY A 163 14.01 24.75 -25.54
C GLY A 163 13.91 25.08 -24.05
N GLU A 164 12.95 25.93 -23.66
CA GLU A 164 12.72 26.32 -22.27
C GLU A 164 11.78 25.33 -21.57
N LEU A 165 12.10 25.00 -20.32
CA LEU A 165 11.24 24.15 -19.48
C LEU A 165 9.98 24.93 -19.10
N VAL A 166 8.82 24.43 -19.52
CA VAL A 166 7.51 25.01 -19.21
C VAL A 166 7.01 24.47 -17.87
N THR A 167 6.97 23.15 -17.75
CA THR A 167 6.47 22.46 -16.56
C THR A 167 7.09 21.08 -16.44
N LYS A 168 7.05 20.53 -15.24
CA LYS A 168 7.46 19.16 -14.94
C LYS A 168 6.51 18.53 -13.95
N ASN A 169 6.36 17.22 -14.03
CA ASN A 169 5.62 16.44 -13.06
C ASN A 169 6.22 15.03 -13.01
N HIS A 170 5.81 14.22 -12.04
CA HIS A 170 6.18 12.81 -11.96
C HIS A 170 4.94 11.96 -11.67
N HIS A 171 4.99 10.69 -12.07
CA HIS A 171 3.99 9.70 -11.70
C HIS A 171 4.67 8.53 -10.99
N GLU A 172 4.13 8.14 -9.84
CA GLU A 172 4.69 7.08 -9.00
C GLU A 172 4.15 5.73 -9.48
N LEU A 173 5.07 4.82 -9.80
CA LEU A 173 4.80 3.47 -10.29
C LEU A 173 5.47 2.45 -9.37
N TYR A 174 4.87 1.28 -9.25
CA TYR A 174 5.35 0.20 -8.38
C TYR A 174 5.58 -1.04 -9.23
N PHE A 175 6.81 -1.54 -9.21
CA PHE A 175 7.19 -2.71 -9.96
C PHE A 175 7.59 -3.85 -9.02
N PHE A 176 7.16 -5.06 -9.36
CA PHE A 176 7.34 -6.23 -8.52
C PHE A 176 8.00 -7.35 -9.33
N PRO A 177 9.00 -8.06 -8.78
CA PRO A 177 9.51 -9.26 -9.40
C PRO A 177 8.39 -10.31 -9.45
N ARG A 178 8.39 -11.20 -10.44
CA ARG A 178 7.48 -12.33 -10.39
C ARG A 178 7.93 -13.24 -9.27
N LEU A 179 6.97 -13.64 -8.43
CA LEU A 179 7.25 -14.63 -7.41
C LEU A 179 7.43 -15.96 -8.13
N GLU A 180 8.66 -16.47 -8.13
CA GLU A 180 8.92 -17.85 -8.55
C GLU A 180 8.08 -18.80 -7.69
N PRO A 181 7.35 -19.75 -8.30
CA PRO A 181 6.65 -20.78 -7.55
C PRO A 181 7.66 -21.50 -6.66
N ARG A 182 7.53 -21.36 -5.34
CA ARG A 182 8.32 -22.18 -4.42
C ARG A 182 7.77 -23.60 -4.49
N GLU A 183 8.59 -24.54 -4.95
CA GLU A 183 8.23 -25.96 -4.88
C GLU A 183 7.93 -26.36 -3.42
N GLY A 184 6.66 -26.70 -3.16
CA GLY A 184 6.28 -27.80 -2.27
C GLY A 184 6.65 -27.75 -0.78
N HIS A 185 6.41 -26.65 -0.06
CA HIS A 185 6.60 -26.66 1.40
C HIS A 185 5.38 -26.29 2.26
N VAL A 186 4.35 -25.64 1.72
CA VAL A 186 3.17 -25.27 2.52
C VAL A 186 1.92 -25.80 1.87
N LYS A 187 1.28 -26.75 2.55
CA LYS A 187 -0.01 -27.33 2.17
C LYS A 187 -1.14 -26.47 2.70
N LEU A 188 -2.00 -25.99 1.82
CA LEU A 188 -3.13 -25.14 2.16
C LEU A 188 -4.44 -25.91 2.04
N ALA A 189 -5.31 -25.75 3.03
CA ALA A 189 -6.72 -26.12 2.91
C ALA A 189 -7.56 -24.86 2.74
N VAL A 190 -8.48 -24.87 1.76
CA VAL A 190 -9.32 -23.74 1.43
C VAL A 190 -10.80 -24.19 1.32
N PRO A 191 -11.41 -24.59 2.45
CA PRO A 191 -12.71 -25.27 2.45
C PRO A 191 -13.82 -24.37 1.91
N GLY A 192 -14.61 -24.89 0.96
CA GLY A 192 -15.79 -24.21 0.43
C GLY A 192 -15.50 -23.04 -0.53
N LEU A 193 -14.24 -22.78 -0.90
CA LEU A 193 -13.85 -21.62 -1.71
C LEU A 193 -13.06 -22.02 -2.97
N PRO A 194 -13.70 -22.66 -3.97
CA PRO A 194 -13.00 -23.21 -5.13
C PRO A 194 -12.26 -22.16 -5.97
N ARG A 195 -12.79 -20.92 -6.06
CA ARG A 195 -12.12 -19.82 -6.78
C ARG A 195 -10.84 -19.38 -6.08
N LEU A 196 -10.87 -19.24 -4.76
CA LEU A 196 -9.70 -18.89 -3.96
C LEU A 196 -8.65 -20.00 -4.00
N ALA A 197 -9.09 -21.27 -3.89
CA ALA A 197 -8.23 -22.44 -4.03
C ALA A 197 -7.50 -22.45 -5.38
N ALA A 198 -8.21 -22.21 -6.48
CA ALA A 198 -7.62 -22.15 -7.82
C ALA A 198 -6.60 -21.02 -7.97
N ARG A 199 -6.87 -19.83 -7.40
CA ARG A 199 -5.91 -18.72 -7.41
C ARG A 199 -4.65 -19.05 -6.61
N LEU A 200 -4.79 -19.63 -5.42
CA LEU A 200 -3.66 -20.04 -4.59
C LEU A 200 -2.85 -21.16 -5.25
N ALA A 201 -3.50 -22.11 -5.91
CA ALA A 201 -2.81 -23.11 -6.73
C ALA A 201 -2.04 -22.47 -7.89
N GLY A 202 -2.62 -21.46 -8.56
CA GLY A 202 -1.94 -20.69 -9.60
C GLY A 202 -0.75 -19.86 -9.10
N MET A 203 -0.71 -19.55 -7.80
CA MET A 203 0.45 -18.95 -7.13
C MET A 203 1.51 -19.98 -6.70
N GLY A 204 1.29 -21.28 -6.97
CA GLY A 204 2.22 -22.37 -6.68
C GLY A 204 2.02 -23.09 -5.35
N TYR A 205 0.93 -22.84 -4.62
CA TYR A 205 0.65 -23.57 -3.38
C TYR A 205 0.02 -24.94 -3.63
N GLU A 206 0.40 -25.95 -2.83
CA GLU A 206 -0.27 -27.25 -2.81
C GLU A 206 -1.60 -27.12 -2.07
N ILE A 207 -2.71 -27.41 -2.75
CA ILE A 207 -4.04 -27.41 -2.15
C ILE A 207 -4.43 -28.83 -1.74
N THR A 208 -4.81 -29.02 -0.49
CA THR A 208 -5.17 -30.32 0.11
C THR A 208 -6.41 -30.21 1.01
N ASP A 209 -6.87 -31.34 1.54
CA ASP A 209 -7.88 -31.35 2.61
C ASP A 209 -7.36 -30.75 3.93
N GLN A 210 -8.28 -30.37 4.82
CA GLN A 210 -7.96 -29.75 6.10
C GLN A 210 -7.12 -30.64 7.03
N ALA A 211 -7.24 -31.96 6.95
CA ALA A 211 -6.52 -32.88 7.84
C ALA A 211 -5.03 -32.95 7.51
N SER A 212 -4.67 -32.72 6.24
CA SER A 212 -3.31 -32.81 5.71
C SER A 212 -2.65 -31.43 5.49
N ALA A 213 -3.33 -30.34 5.82
CA ALA A 213 -2.87 -28.97 5.58
C ALA A 213 -2.03 -28.41 6.73
N ASP A 214 -1.03 -27.60 6.40
CA ASP A 214 -0.23 -26.80 7.35
C ASP A 214 -0.97 -25.53 7.80
N LEU A 215 -1.83 -24.99 6.93
CA LEU A 215 -2.58 -23.76 7.12
C LEU A 215 -3.95 -23.84 6.44
N VAL A 216 -4.99 -23.41 7.15
CA VAL A 216 -6.34 -23.28 6.58
C VAL A 216 -6.60 -21.81 6.24
N VAL A 217 -7.01 -21.54 5.01
CA VAL A 217 -7.38 -20.19 4.55
C VAL A 217 -8.89 -20.11 4.41
N VAL A 218 -9.52 -19.15 5.07
CA VAL A 218 -10.98 -19.04 5.18
C VAL A 218 -11.45 -17.60 5.01
N GLU A 219 -12.69 -17.43 4.55
CA GLU A 219 -13.36 -16.12 4.51
C GLU A 219 -14.24 -15.87 5.75
N ARG A 220 -14.69 -16.94 6.41
CA ARG A 220 -15.58 -16.89 7.58
C ARG A 220 -14.94 -17.61 8.74
N MET A 221 -15.03 -17.03 9.93
CA MET A 221 -14.56 -17.63 11.15
C MET A 221 -15.76 -18.20 11.94
N THR A 222 -15.96 -19.51 11.84
CA THR A 222 -17.03 -20.26 12.51
C THR A 222 -16.56 -20.90 13.83
N ASP A 223 -17.50 -21.42 14.63
CA ASP A 223 -17.16 -22.07 15.89
C ASP A 223 -16.33 -23.35 15.69
N GLU A 224 -16.54 -24.09 14.59
CA GLU A 224 -15.74 -25.25 14.21
C GLU A 224 -14.29 -24.85 13.92
N LEU A 225 -14.09 -23.74 13.21
CA LEU A 225 -12.76 -23.20 12.94
C LEU A 225 -12.10 -22.66 14.22
N ARG A 226 -12.87 -22.06 15.13
CA ARG A 226 -12.37 -21.67 16.45
C ARG A 226 -11.86 -22.89 17.20
N TRP A 227 -12.63 -23.97 17.29
CA TRP A 227 -12.19 -25.22 17.93
C TRP A 227 -10.97 -25.82 17.24
N TYR A 228 -10.91 -25.79 15.91
CA TYR A 228 -9.74 -26.22 15.15
C TYR A 228 -8.48 -25.45 15.55
N VAL A 229 -8.55 -24.11 15.64
CA VAL A 229 -7.42 -23.30 16.10
C VAL A 229 -7.06 -23.63 17.56
N GLN A 230 -8.04 -23.74 18.46
CA GLN A 230 -7.77 -24.06 19.87
C GLN A 230 -7.01 -25.38 20.04
N ASN A 231 -7.25 -26.35 19.15
CA ASN A 231 -6.60 -27.66 19.15
C ASN A 231 -5.25 -27.69 18.42
N GLY A 232 -4.67 -26.55 18.05
CA GLY A 232 -3.35 -26.46 17.42
C GLY A 232 -3.37 -26.06 15.95
N GLY A 233 -4.56 -25.93 15.36
CA GLY A 233 -4.73 -25.51 13.98
C GLY A 233 -4.21 -24.10 13.71
N ARG A 234 -3.80 -23.87 12.46
CA ARG A 234 -3.43 -22.54 11.96
C ARG A 234 -4.45 -22.07 10.96
N VAL A 235 -4.94 -20.85 11.14
CA VAL A 235 -5.93 -20.22 10.27
C VAL A 235 -5.45 -18.85 9.81
N LEU A 236 -5.53 -18.62 8.50
CA LEU A 236 -5.51 -17.29 7.91
C LEU A 236 -6.95 -16.94 7.51
N TRP A 237 -7.51 -15.96 8.20
CA TRP A 237 -8.86 -15.49 7.99
C TRP A 237 -8.86 -14.17 7.21
N LEU A 238 -9.41 -14.22 6.00
CA LEU A 238 -9.65 -13.07 5.13
C LEU A 238 -10.99 -12.44 5.50
N ALA A 239 -10.98 -11.59 6.53
CA ALA A 239 -12.15 -10.95 7.14
C ALA A 239 -12.62 -9.73 6.36
N GLU A 240 -12.85 -9.88 5.05
CA GLU A 240 -13.15 -8.78 4.13
C GLU A 240 -14.56 -8.20 4.31
N GLU A 241 -15.47 -8.95 4.92
CA GLU A 241 -16.88 -8.59 5.13
C GLU A 241 -17.23 -8.57 6.63
N PRO A 242 -18.13 -7.68 7.11
CA PRO A 242 -18.52 -7.63 8.51
C PRO A 242 -19.10 -8.96 9.04
N GLU A 243 -19.91 -9.64 8.22
CA GLU A 243 -20.59 -10.90 8.54
C GLU A 243 -19.65 -12.12 8.53
N SER A 244 -18.36 -11.90 8.22
CA SER A 244 -17.35 -12.96 8.23
C SER A 244 -17.10 -13.54 9.62
N GLN A 245 -17.39 -12.79 10.68
CA GLN A 245 -17.21 -13.26 12.05
C GLN A 245 -18.47 -13.94 12.57
N GLN A 246 -18.44 -15.27 12.69
CA GLN A 246 -19.55 -16.07 13.23
C GLN A 246 -19.21 -16.67 14.60
N ALA A 247 -17.92 -16.75 14.93
CA ALA A 247 -17.42 -17.21 16.23
C ALA A 247 -17.07 -16.05 17.17
N HIS A 248 -17.26 -16.30 18.46
CA HIS A 248 -16.77 -15.41 19.52
C HIS A 248 -15.28 -15.63 19.77
N LEU A 249 -14.47 -14.57 19.65
CA LEU A 249 -13.00 -14.58 19.80
C LEU A 249 -12.52 -13.70 20.97
N GLY A 250 -13.29 -13.69 22.06
CA GLY A 250 -13.01 -12.85 23.22
C GLY A 250 -13.28 -11.37 22.93
N SER A 251 -12.29 -10.50 23.16
CA SER A 251 -12.42 -9.07 22.91
C SER A 251 -12.38 -8.70 21.43
N ILE A 252 -11.81 -9.57 20.57
CA ILE A 252 -11.58 -9.26 19.16
C ILE A 252 -12.88 -9.33 18.37
N ASN A 253 -13.13 -8.27 17.60
CA ASN A 253 -14.26 -8.20 16.69
C ASN A 253 -13.86 -7.58 15.35
N ILE A 254 -14.62 -7.93 14.31
CA ILE A 254 -14.61 -7.27 13.00
C ILE A 254 -15.70 -6.22 12.99
N ALA A 255 -15.33 -4.99 12.66
CA ALA A 255 -16.26 -3.87 12.57
C ALA A 255 -16.22 -3.27 11.17
N GLN A 256 -17.39 -2.89 10.64
CA GLN A 256 -17.48 -2.12 9.41
C GLN A 256 -16.86 -0.72 9.56
N ARG A 257 -16.22 -0.24 8.50
CA ARG A 257 -15.70 1.13 8.43
C ARG A 257 -16.80 2.12 8.07
N GLN A 258 -17.70 1.74 7.17
CA GLN A 258 -18.78 2.60 6.69
C GLN A 258 -19.65 3.10 7.86
N GLY A 259 -19.96 4.40 7.84
CA GLY A 259 -20.74 5.06 8.90
C GLY A 259 -20.00 5.21 10.23
N ARG A 260 -18.69 4.95 10.28
CA ARG A 260 -17.83 5.14 11.47
C ARG A 260 -16.70 6.11 11.16
N SER A 261 -15.98 6.57 12.20
CA SER A 261 -14.81 7.45 12.01
C SER A 261 -13.73 6.82 11.11
N TRP A 262 -13.62 5.48 11.12
CA TRP A 262 -12.68 4.72 10.28
C TRP A 262 -12.97 4.75 8.78
N GLN A 263 -14.13 5.27 8.36
CA GLN A 263 -14.40 5.54 6.95
C GLN A 263 -13.34 6.50 6.39
N GLY A 264 -12.94 7.50 7.18
CA GLY A 264 -11.81 8.38 6.85
C GLY A 264 -12.18 9.59 5.98
N ASP A 265 -13.46 9.78 5.65
CA ASP A 265 -13.93 10.88 4.78
C ASP A 265 -14.04 12.24 5.50
N TRP A 266 -14.05 12.23 6.84
CA TRP A 266 -14.24 13.44 7.65
C TRP A 266 -12.93 14.04 8.18
N ALA A 267 -11.95 13.20 8.52
CA ALA A 267 -10.72 13.64 9.16
C ALA A 267 -9.53 12.85 8.63
N SER A 268 -8.34 13.42 8.75
CA SER A 268 -7.08 12.79 8.34
C SER A 268 -7.00 11.36 8.82
N SER A 269 -6.91 10.44 7.86
CA SER A 269 -6.81 9.00 8.09
C SER A 269 -5.53 8.49 7.44
N MET A 270 -4.85 7.57 8.13
CA MET A 270 -3.59 7.00 7.64
C MET A 270 -3.54 5.53 7.98
N SER A 271 -3.41 4.72 6.93
CA SER A 271 -3.18 3.29 7.04
C SER A 271 -1.70 2.96 6.85
N TRP A 272 -1.25 1.91 7.53
CA TRP A 272 0.16 1.54 7.60
C TRP A 272 0.39 0.04 7.60
N ILE A 273 1.60 -0.37 7.21
CA ILE A 273 2.07 -1.76 7.19
C ILE A 273 3.44 -1.90 7.87
N ARG A 274 3.68 -3.04 8.53
CA ARG A 274 4.97 -3.39 9.17
C ARG A 274 5.89 -4.06 8.15
N GLN A 275 6.60 -3.24 7.38
CA GLN A 275 7.67 -3.70 6.51
C GLN A 275 8.83 -4.34 7.30
N ASP A 276 9.08 -3.87 8.53
CA ASP A 276 10.13 -4.41 9.41
C ASP A 276 9.82 -5.81 9.98
N LYS A 277 8.62 -6.36 9.75
CA LYS A 277 8.18 -7.64 10.34
C LYS A 277 7.63 -8.66 9.35
N ILE A 278 6.88 -8.23 8.34
CA ILE A 278 6.20 -9.16 7.43
C ILE A 278 6.12 -8.63 6.00
N PHE A 279 5.74 -7.37 5.79
CA PHE A 279 5.48 -6.83 4.46
C PHE A 279 6.69 -6.13 3.85
N GLY A 280 7.88 -6.71 4.01
CA GLY A 280 9.16 -6.08 3.64
C GLY A 280 9.33 -5.87 2.13
N GLY A 281 8.63 -6.67 1.31
CA GLY A 281 8.69 -6.62 -0.15
C GLY A 281 7.78 -5.58 -0.81
N ILE A 282 7.01 -4.79 -0.05
CA ILE A 282 6.10 -3.78 -0.62
C ILE A 282 6.74 -2.39 -0.49
N PRO A 283 7.15 -1.69 -1.56
CA PRO A 283 8.03 -0.52 -1.47
C PRO A 283 7.30 0.81 -1.21
N THR A 284 6.39 0.87 -0.23
CA THR A 284 5.60 2.07 0.09
C THR A 284 6.13 2.90 1.27
N GLY A 285 7.30 2.53 1.83
CA GLY A 285 7.83 3.19 3.04
C GLY A 285 6.91 3.07 4.26
N GLY A 286 6.13 1.99 4.35
CA GLY A 286 5.28 1.66 5.50
C GLY A 286 3.86 2.22 5.41
N THR A 287 3.54 3.00 4.38
CA THR A 287 2.20 3.55 4.17
C THR A 287 1.34 2.65 3.29
N VAL A 288 0.03 2.76 3.45
CA VAL A 288 -0.95 2.19 2.51
C VAL A 288 -1.38 3.34 1.61
N ASP A 289 -0.84 3.38 0.39
CA ASP A 289 -1.06 4.42 -0.61
C ASP A 289 -1.89 3.90 -1.79
N PHE A 290 -1.88 4.60 -2.92
CA PHE A 290 -2.64 4.20 -4.12
C PHE A 290 -2.26 2.83 -4.69
N ALA A 291 -1.10 2.25 -4.33
CA ALA A 291 -0.77 0.87 -4.71
C ALA A 291 -1.72 -0.16 -4.08
N PHE A 292 -2.54 0.26 -3.11
CA PHE A 292 -3.55 -0.54 -2.43
C PHE A 292 -4.99 -0.14 -2.78
N ALA A 293 -5.21 0.75 -3.77
CA ALA A 293 -6.53 1.35 -4.02
C ALA A 293 -7.66 0.30 -4.11
N ASP A 294 -7.46 -0.75 -4.90
CA ASP A 294 -8.43 -1.84 -5.08
C ASP A 294 -8.49 -2.81 -3.89
N LEU A 295 -7.52 -2.75 -2.98
CA LEU A 295 -7.37 -3.66 -1.84
C LEU A 295 -7.89 -3.05 -0.54
N THR A 296 -8.37 -1.80 -0.59
CA THR A 296 -8.77 -1.01 0.58
C THR A 296 -9.79 -1.78 1.43
N PRO A 297 -9.51 -2.03 2.72
CA PRO A 297 -10.43 -2.76 3.60
C PRO A 297 -11.78 -2.08 3.76
N GLU A 298 -12.89 -2.83 3.81
CA GLU A 298 -14.20 -2.32 4.25
C GLU A 298 -14.43 -2.51 5.76
N THR A 299 -13.58 -3.33 6.38
CA THR A 299 -13.66 -3.71 7.79
C THR A 299 -12.34 -3.47 8.51
N VAL A 300 -12.42 -3.37 9.83
CA VAL A 300 -11.28 -3.21 10.74
C VAL A 300 -11.35 -4.22 11.88
N ILE A 301 -10.21 -4.52 12.46
CA ILE A 301 -10.08 -5.39 13.63
C ILE A 301 -10.04 -4.50 14.88
N VAL A 302 -11.01 -4.69 15.77
CA VAL A 302 -11.16 -3.95 17.04
C VAL A 302 -10.96 -4.86 18.24
N GLY A 303 -10.87 -4.26 19.44
CA GLY A 303 -10.74 -5.00 20.70
C GLY A 303 -9.33 -5.50 21.02
N LEU A 304 -8.32 -4.91 20.36
CA LEU A 304 -6.90 -5.16 20.60
C LEU A 304 -6.34 -4.15 21.62
N THR A 305 -5.50 -4.63 22.52
CA THR A 305 -4.82 -3.82 23.54
C THR A 305 -3.53 -3.17 23.00
N PRO A 306 -2.95 -2.17 23.69
CA PRO A 306 -1.65 -1.60 23.30
C PRO A 306 -0.53 -2.64 23.20
N ARG A 307 -0.54 -3.66 24.06
CA ARG A 307 0.41 -4.79 24.00
C ARG A 307 0.26 -5.58 22.70
N ASP A 308 -0.96 -5.69 22.20
CA ASP A 308 -1.25 -6.39 20.95
C ASP A 308 -0.70 -5.63 19.75
N PHE A 309 -0.85 -4.31 19.74
CA PHE A 309 -0.26 -3.46 18.72
C PHE A 309 1.26 -3.55 18.68
N ALA A 310 1.91 -3.65 19.83
CA ALA A 310 3.37 -3.77 19.90
C ALA A 310 3.87 -5.13 19.35
N ALA A 311 3.17 -6.22 19.67
CA ALA A 311 3.67 -7.57 19.43
C ALA A 311 3.13 -8.23 18.15
N ASN A 312 1.86 -7.99 17.81
CA ASN A 312 1.12 -8.87 16.91
C ASN A 312 0.25 -8.14 15.87
N VAL A 313 0.28 -6.81 15.80
CA VAL A 313 -0.36 -6.06 14.71
C VAL A 313 0.66 -5.76 13.63
N HIS A 314 0.35 -6.17 12.41
CA HIS A 314 1.21 -6.06 11.24
C HIS A 314 0.77 -4.96 10.29
N SER A 315 -0.47 -4.51 10.41
CA SER A 315 -1.00 -3.38 9.68
C SER A 315 -2.15 -2.77 10.46
N GLY A 316 -2.35 -1.47 10.32
CA GLY A 316 -3.40 -0.74 11.01
C GLY A 316 -3.79 0.55 10.32
N LEU A 317 -4.77 1.21 10.90
CA LEU A 317 -5.32 2.49 10.51
C LEU A 317 -5.44 3.34 11.77
N PHE A 318 -5.16 4.63 11.67
CA PHE A 318 -5.58 5.61 12.67
C PHE A 318 -6.31 6.77 12.00
N VAL A 319 -7.19 7.44 12.76
CA VAL A 319 -7.99 8.57 12.29
C VAL A 319 -7.95 9.69 13.33
N GLY A 320 -7.77 10.92 12.86
CA GLY A 320 -7.73 12.11 13.70
C GLY A 320 -6.48 12.15 14.57
N TRP A 321 -5.33 12.51 14.00
CA TRP A 321 -4.08 12.77 14.75
C TRP A 321 -3.61 11.61 15.64
N VAL A 322 -3.52 10.40 15.07
CA VAL A 322 -3.10 9.17 15.78
C VAL A 322 -4.11 8.70 16.84
N HIS A 323 -5.35 9.21 16.81
CA HIS A 323 -6.46 8.65 17.57
C HIS A 323 -7.15 7.48 16.83
N HIS A 324 -8.13 6.87 17.50
CA HIS A 324 -9.01 5.83 16.95
C HIS A 324 -8.28 4.71 16.19
N ILE A 325 -7.14 4.27 16.75
CA ILE A 325 -6.26 3.28 16.15
C ILE A 325 -6.94 1.91 16.13
N VAL A 326 -6.91 1.26 14.96
CA VAL A 326 -7.45 -0.08 14.71
C VAL A 326 -6.48 -0.88 13.87
N ALA A 327 -6.60 -2.20 13.90
CA ALA A 327 -5.75 -3.08 13.08
C ALA A 327 -6.46 -3.46 11.78
N LEU A 328 -5.65 -3.75 10.76
CA LEU A 328 -6.07 -4.29 9.46
C LEU A 328 -5.49 -5.68 9.23
N VAL A 329 -4.30 -5.94 9.79
CA VAL A 329 -3.71 -7.28 9.87
C VAL A 329 -3.21 -7.52 11.27
N ALA A 330 -3.72 -8.55 11.93
CA ALA A 330 -3.32 -8.92 13.28
C ALA A 330 -3.18 -10.44 13.43
N GLU A 331 -2.30 -10.83 14.35
CA GLU A 331 -1.99 -12.22 14.66
C GLU A 331 -2.31 -12.52 16.13
N ARG A 332 -2.78 -13.73 16.42
CA ARG A 332 -3.12 -14.17 17.78
C ARG A 332 -2.76 -15.65 17.99
N PRO A 333 -2.05 -15.98 19.08
CA PRO A 333 -2.15 -17.33 19.62
C PRO A 333 -3.55 -17.52 20.22
N ILE A 334 -4.19 -18.64 19.92
CA ILE A 334 -5.44 -19.06 20.56
C ILE A 334 -5.22 -20.49 21.04
N ASP A 335 -5.14 -20.66 22.36
CA ASP A 335 -4.72 -21.89 23.02
C ASP A 335 -3.45 -22.48 22.38
N ARG A 336 -3.56 -23.61 21.69
CA ARG A 336 -2.42 -24.32 21.07
C ARG A 336 -2.15 -23.87 19.64
N GLY A 337 -3.09 -23.19 19.00
CA GLY A 337 -2.98 -22.82 17.59
C GLY A 337 -2.77 -21.32 17.37
N ARG A 338 -2.99 -20.92 16.12
CA ARG A 338 -2.71 -19.55 15.68
C ARG A 338 -3.71 -19.06 14.65
N LEU A 339 -4.19 -17.84 14.85
CA LEU A 339 -5.07 -17.13 13.94
C LEU A 339 -4.37 -15.87 13.44
N MET A 340 -4.33 -15.67 12.13
CA MET A 340 -4.05 -14.38 11.52
C MET A 340 -5.31 -13.87 10.83
N ILE A 341 -5.61 -12.60 11.04
CA ILE A 341 -6.79 -11.92 10.51
C ILE A 341 -6.28 -10.84 9.55
N CYS A 342 -6.85 -10.78 8.35
CA CYS A 342 -6.55 -9.78 7.34
C CYS A 342 -7.85 -9.19 6.81
N THR A 343 -8.00 -7.86 6.82
CA THR A 343 -9.20 -7.17 6.32
C THR A 343 -9.03 -6.57 4.92
N TYR A 344 -7.83 -6.62 4.35
CA TYR A 344 -7.60 -6.23 2.95
C TYR A 344 -8.39 -7.11 2.00
N ARG A 345 -8.90 -6.50 0.92
CA ARG A 345 -9.68 -7.16 -0.13
C ARG A 345 -8.76 -7.92 -1.08
N LEU A 346 -8.28 -9.09 -0.66
CA LEU A 346 -7.28 -9.87 -1.37
C LEU A 346 -7.89 -10.95 -2.26
N ARG A 347 -9.01 -11.56 -1.84
CA ARG A 347 -9.58 -12.80 -2.45
C ARG A 347 -9.67 -12.73 -3.97
N ASP A 348 -10.18 -11.63 -4.51
CA ASP A 348 -10.43 -11.47 -5.95
C ASP A 348 -9.24 -10.92 -6.73
N HIS A 349 -8.18 -10.49 -6.04
CA HIS A 349 -7.01 -9.82 -6.61
C HIS A 349 -5.74 -10.68 -6.60
N LEU A 350 -5.76 -11.87 -5.99
CA LEU A 350 -4.61 -12.78 -5.97
C LEU A 350 -4.19 -13.21 -7.38
N GLY A 351 -2.89 -13.13 -7.66
CA GLY A 351 -2.26 -13.45 -8.94
C GLY A 351 -2.26 -12.30 -9.94
N SER A 352 -3.33 -11.49 -9.97
CA SER A 352 -3.44 -10.35 -10.89
C SER A 352 -2.85 -9.06 -10.31
N HIS A 353 -3.05 -8.81 -9.02
CA HIS A 353 -2.55 -7.61 -8.35
C HIS A 353 -1.25 -7.93 -7.59
N PRO A 354 -0.12 -7.25 -7.90
CA PRO A 354 1.16 -7.55 -7.25
C PRO A 354 1.14 -7.43 -5.73
N VAL A 355 0.66 -6.30 -5.21
CA VAL A 355 0.55 -6.07 -3.76
C VAL A 355 -0.26 -7.16 -3.05
N ALA A 356 -1.45 -7.52 -3.55
CA ALA A 356 -2.28 -8.56 -2.94
C ALA A 356 -1.57 -9.92 -2.90
N THR A 357 -0.88 -10.25 -3.99
CA THR A 357 -0.14 -11.50 -4.16
C THR A 357 1.04 -11.59 -3.17
N LEU A 358 1.82 -10.51 -3.04
CA LEU A 358 2.90 -10.44 -2.05
C LEU A 358 2.38 -10.48 -0.62
N MET A 359 1.32 -9.73 -0.29
CA MET A 359 0.74 -9.75 1.06
C MET A 359 0.29 -11.15 1.46
N MET A 360 -0.39 -11.86 0.56
CA MET A 360 -0.81 -13.24 0.80
C MET A 360 0.40 -14.15 1.00
N HIS A 361 1.44 -14.00 0.16
CA HIS A 361 2.67 -14.77 0.29
C HIS A 361 3.37 -14.57 1.64
N ASP A 362 3.52 -13.32 2.09
CA ASP A 362 4.16 -12.98 3.35
C ASP A 362 3.37 -13.51 4.55
N MET A 363 2.03 -13.43 4.50
CA MET A 363 1.15 -13.97 5.55
C MET A 363 1.20 -15.49 5.64
N VAL A 364 1.13 -16.20 4.51
CA VAL A 364 1.27 -17.66 4.46
C VAL A 364 2.64 -18.08 4.97
N SER A 365 3.71 -17.45 4.46
CA SER A 365 5.09 -17.76 4.88
C SER A 365 5.30 -17.55 6.37
N ARG A 366 4.75 -16.46 6.93
CA ARG A 366 4.83 -16.17 8.36
C ARG A 366 4.11 -17.23 9.20
N LEU A 367 2.90 -17.64 8.84
CA LEU A 367 2.15 -18.64 9.59
C LEU A 367 2.74 -20.04 9.47
N ALA A 368 3.34 -20.38 8.32
CA ALA A 368 4.04 -21.64 8.13
C ALA A 368 5.34 -21.72 8.95
N ALA A 369 6.16 -20.66 8.94
CA ALA A 369 7.48 -20.61 9.60
C ALA A 369 7.43 -20.66 11.15
N VAL A 370 6.29 -20.38 11.77
CA VAL A 370 6.15 -20.46 13.24
C VAL A 370 6.33 -21.91 13.74
N GLY A 371 6.12 -22.92 12.89
CA GLY A 371 6.29 -24.34 13.26
C GLY A 371 7.73 -24.82 13.32
N THR A 372 8.62 -24.28 12.48
CA THR A 372 10.01 -24.73 12.40
C THR A 372 10.86 -24.25 13.57
N ARG A 373 10.57 -23.06 14.13
CA ARG A 373 11.32 -22.52 15.28
C ARG A 373 11.01 -23.18 16.63
N GLN A 374 9.92 -23.93 16.75
CA GLN A 374 9.61 -24.68 17.98
C GLN A 374 10.37 -26.02 18.06
N GLY A 375 10.97 -26.49 16.95
CA GLY A 375 11.84 -27.67 16.93
C GLY A 375 13.28 -27.40 17.41
N ASP A 376 13.77 -26.16 17.31
CA ASP A 376 15.16 -25.80 17.65
C ASP A 376 15.35 -25.31 19.09
N LEU A 377 14.28 -25.13 19.88
CA LEU A 377 14.36 -24.70 21.28
C LEU A 377 14.63 -25.88 22.26
N GLY A 378 15.00 -27.05 21.76
CA GLY A 378 15.38 -28.22 22.56
C GLY A 378 16.84 -28.25 23.06
N ALA A 379 17.69 -27.32 22.62
CA ALA A 379 19.07 -27.22 23.09
C ALA A 379 19.24 -25.98 23.98
N ALA A 380 19.12 -26.18 25.30
CA ALA A 380 19.42 -25.15 26.29
C ALA A 380 20.92 -24.77 26.22
N SER A 381 21.25 -23.64 25.57
CA SER A 381 22.53 -22.97 25.79
C SER A 381 22.40 -22.10 27.04
N THR A 382 23.05 -22.52 28.12
CA THR A 382 23.20 -21.78 29.36
C THR A 382 23.87 -20.42 29.08
N PRO A 383 23.36 -19.28 29.57
CA PRO A 383 24.04 -18.00 29.42
C PRO A 383 25.28 -17.95 30.32
N PRO A 384 26.39 -17.32 29.90
CA PRO A 384 27.57 -17.18 30.74
C PRO A 384 27.28 -16.16 31.86
N VAL A 385 27.35 -16.63 33.11
CA VAL A 385 27.38 -15.79 34.30
C VAL A 385 28.68 -15.01 34.30
N THR A 386 28.61 -13.70 34.14
CA THR A 386 29.77 -12.81 34.37
C THR A 386 29.80 -12.44 35.85
N VAL A 387 30.71 -13.05 36.59
CA VAL A 387 31.02 -12.67 37.98
C VAL A 387 31.94 -11.45 37.94
N PHE A 388 31.45 -10.31 38.42
CA PHE A 388 32.31 -9.16 38.71
C PHE A 388 33.11 -9.44 39.99
N GLN A 389 34.42 -9.65 39.86
CA GLN A 389 35.33 -9.56 40.99
C GLN A 389 35.57 -8.09 41.34
N VAL A 390 35.16 -7.70 42.54
CA VAL A 390 35.60 -6.47 43.19
C VAL A 390 36.96 -6.75 43.83
N GLY A 391 38.01 -6.13 43.31
CA GLY A 391 39.36 -6.13 43.86
C GLY A 391 39.70 -4.76 44.43
N GLN A 392 40.34 -4.77 45.60
CA GLN A 392 40.64 -3.67 46.53
C GLN A 392 41.43 -2.50 45.95
#